data_AF-A0A3B0T083-F1
#
_entry.id   AF-A0A3B0T083-F1
#
_cell.length_a   1.000
_cell.length_b   1.000
_cell.length_c   1.000
_cell.angle_alpha   90.00
_cell.angle_beta   90.00
_cell.angle_gamma   90.00
#
_symmetry.space_group_name_H-M   'P 1'
#
loop_
_entity.id
_entity.type
_entity.pdbx_description
1 polymer ?
#
loop_
_entity_poly.entity_id
_entity_poly.type
_entity_poly.pdbx_seq_one_letter_code
_entity_poly.pdbx_strand_id
1 'polypeptide(L)'
;MIFDWLLNWKGEWWLEGYDTFAQDSYHLPGTYRTKEKAEKAAKRRLRQLERTQPPETSGGQDGIQDQVYVRGPEGQNIRILPDA
;
A
#
# COMPACT_ATOMS: atom_id res chain seq x y z
N MET A 1 -5.16 16.00 12.99
CA MET A 1 -3.91 15.48 13.57
C MET A 1 -3.17 14.80 12.43
N ILE A 2 -2.21 15.52 11.84
CA ILE A 2 -1.58 15.15 10.58
C ILE A 2 -0.15 14.70 10.95
N PHE A 3 0.16 13.42 10.71
CA PHE A 3 1.51 12.81 10.69
C PHE A 3 2.19 12.29 11.97
N ASP A 4 1.49 11.69 12.94
CA ASP A 4 2.21 10.83 13.93
C ASP A 4 2.77 9.55 13.28
N TRP A 5 2.20 9.10 12.15
CA TRP A 5 2.69 7.89 11.47
C TRP A 5 4.02 8.11 10.72
N LEU A 6 4.31 9.33 10.22
CA LEU A 6 5.57 9.61 9.49
C LEU A 6 6.78 9.65 10.43
N LEU A 7 6.57 9.90 11.73
CA LEU A 7 7.64 10.18 12.68
C LEU A 7 8.32 8.92 13.25
N ASN A 8 7.66 7.76 13.23
CA ASN A 8 8.08 6.61 14.03
C ASN A 8 8.75 5.45 13.26
N TRP A 9 9.03 5.61 11.96
CA TRP A 9 9.67 4.58 11.12
C TRP A 9 11.03 4.97 10.56
N LYS A 10 11.79 5.80 11.29
CA LYS A 10 13.17 6.13 10.90
C LYS A 10 14.00 4.84 10.73
N GLY A 11 14.27 4.48 9.48
CA GLY A 11 15.05 3.30 9.09
C GLY A 11 14.24 2.06 8.68
N GLU A 12 12.91 2.08 8.74
CA GLU A 12 12.06 0.94 8.36
C GLU A 12 11.22 1.23 7.11
N TRP A 13 10.83 0.15 6.42
CA TRP A 13 9.87 0.16 5.33
C TRP A 13 8.50 -0.22 5.86
N TRP A 14 7.43 0.34 5.30
CA TRP A 14 6.07 0.06 5.73
C TRP A 14 5.10 0.06 4.55
N LEU A 15 3.85 -0.32 4.83
CA LEU A 15 2.77 -0.33 3.85
C LEU A 15 1.78 0.79 4.12
N GLU A 16 1.27 1.36 3.03
CA GLU A 16 0.19 2.32 3.04
C GLU A 16 -0.86 1.87 2.01
N GLY A 17 -2.12 1.86 2.42
CA GLY A 17 -3.24 1.71 1.53
C GLY A 17 -3.74 3.08 1.11
N TYR A 18 -4.32 3.16 -0.09
CA TYR A 18 -5.00 4.35 -0.55
C TYR A 18 -6.39 3.94 -1.02
N ASP A 19 -7.41 4.50 -0.37
CA ASP A 19 -8.79 4.35 -0.78
C ASP A 19 -9.01 5.31 -1.96
N THR A 20 -9.13 4.73 -3.16
CA THR A 20 -9.28 5.53 -4.39
C THR A 20 -10.63 6.24 -4.43
N PHE A 21 -11.66 5.69 -3.81
CA PHE A 21 -13.00 6.27 -3.77
C PHE A 21 -13.06 7.45 -2.79
N ALA A 22 -12.54 7.28 -1.57
CA ALA A 22 -12.51 8.32 -0.55
C ALA A 22 -11.36 9.33 -0.73
N GLN A 23 -10.40 9.03 -1.60
CA GLN A 23 -9.17 9.81 -1.83
C GLN A 23 -8.34 9.98 -0.55
N ASP A 24 -8.25 8.94 0.26
CA ASP A 24 -7.57 8.99 1.56
C ASP A 24 -6.56 7.86 1.74
N SER A 25 -5.47 8.18 2.43
CA SER A 25 -4.41 7.22 2.76
C SER A 25 -4.67 6.60 4.14
N TYR A 26 -4.44 5.30 4.26
CA TYR A 26 -4.55 4.59 5.53
C TYR A 26 -3.35 3.69 5.80
N HIS A 27 -3.01 3.54 7.07
CA HIS A 27 -1.90 2.68 7.46
C HIS A 27 -2.27 1.20 7.30
N LEU A 28 -1.38 0.45 6.66
CA LEU A 28 -1.45 -1.01 6.61
C LEU A 28 -0.47 -1.63 7.60
N PRO A 29 -0.87 -2.64 8.37
CA PRO A 29 -0.05 -3.18 9.45
C PRO A 29 1.25 -3.81 8.93
N GLY A 30 2.34 -3.55 9.66
CA GLY A 30 3.63 -4.18 9.48
C GLY A 30 4.74 -3.20 9.11
N THR A 31 5.92 -3.42 9.73
CA THR A 31 7.17 -2.76 9.37
C THR A 31 8.21 -3.80 8.95
N TYR A 32 9.11 -3.39 8.05
CA TYR A 32 10.05 -4.28 7.38
C TYR A 32 11.43 -3.66 7.32
N ARG A 33 12.45 -4.49 7.57
CA ARG A 33 13.85 -4.05 7.51
C ARG A 33 14.36 -3.81 6.09
N THR A 34 13.72 -4.40 5.08
CA THR A 34 14.16 -4.28 3.68
C THR A 34 13.00 -4.02 2.75
N LYS A 35 13.30 -3.35 1.63
CA LYS A 35 12.37 -3.06 0.55
C LYS A 35 11.69 -4.33 0.02
N GLU A 36 12.46 -5.38 -0.23
CA GLU A 36 11.96 -6.62 -0.83
C GLU A 36 10.94 -7.33 0.08
N LYS A 37 11.16 -7.27 1.41
CA LYS A 37 10.19 -7.81 2.37
C LYS A 37 8.89 -7.02 2.37
N ALA A 38 8.99 -5.69 2.31
CA ALA A 38 7.83 -4.81 2.21
C ALA A 38 7.07 -5.05 0.90
N GLU A 39 7.74 -5.08 -0.25
CA GLU A 39 7.12 -5.38 -1.56
C GLU A 39 6.43 -6.75 -1.57
N LYS A 40 7.08 -7.79 -1.02
CA LYS A 40 6.45 -9.12 -0.91
C LYS A 40 5.19 -9.08 -0.04
N ALA A 41 5.18 -8.28 1.02
CA ALA A 41 4.01 -8.10 1.86
C ALA A 41 2.90 -7.29 1.17
N ALA A 42 3.29 -6.22 0.48
CA ALA A 42 2.40 -5.38 -0.29
C ALA A 42 1.69 -6.16 -1.40
N LYS A 43 2.42 -7.00 -2.15
CA LYS A 43 1.85 -7.91 -3.15
C LYS A 43 0.82 -8.87 -2.55
N ARG A 44 1.08 -9.41 -1.36
CA ARG A 44 0.08 -10.25 -0.66
C ARG A 44 -1.16 -9.44 -0.30
N ARG A 45 -0.99 -8.19 0.12
CA ARG A 45 -2.12 -7.31 0.46
C ARG A 45 -2.92 -6.93 -0.78
N LEU A 46 -2.25 -6.59 -1.88
CA LEU A 46 -2.90 -6.30 -3.16
C LEU A 46 -3.75 -7.49 -3.64
N ARG A 47 -3.21 -8.72 -3.58
CA ARG A 47 -3.99 -9.93 -3.88
C ARG A 47 -5.21 -10.14 -2.98
N GLN A 48 -5.18 -9.67 -1.73
CA GLN A 48 -6.38 -9.70 -0.88
C GLN A 48 -7.39 -8.67 -1.36
N LEU A 49 -6.94 -7.47 -1.73
CA LEU A 49 -7.81 -6.43 -2.27
C LEU A 49 -8.47 -6.86 -3.58
N GLU A 50 -7.74 -7.51 -4.49
CA GLU A 50 -8.32 -8.07 -5.72
C GLU A 50 -9.42 -9.11 -5.45
N ARG A 51 -9.36 -9.81 -4.32
CA ARG A 51 -10.41 -10.76 -3.92
C ARG A 51 -11.62 -10.07 -3.30
N THR A 52 -11.42 -8.98 -2.57
CA THR A 52 -12.50 -8.26 -1.86
C THR A 52 -13.12 -7.14 -2.69
N GLN A 53 -12.36 -6.59 -3.62
CA GLN A 53 -12.73 -5.55 -4.57
C GLN A 53 -12.25 -5.99 -5.98
N PRO A 54 -12.99 -6.90 -6.62
CA PRO A 54 -12.55 -7.48 -7.89
C PRO A 54 -12.42 -6.42 -8.99
N PRO A 55 -11.43 -6.58 -9.90
CA PRO A 55 -11.22 -5.62 -10.98
C PRO A 55 -12.43 -5.49 -11.91
N GLU A 56 -13.20 -6.57 -12.12
CA GLU A 56 -14.37 -6.60 -13.00
C GLU A 56 -15.49 -5.66 -12.53
N THR A 57 -15.62 -5.46 -11.22
CA THR A 57 -16.65 -4.60 -10.62
C THR A 57 -16.11 -3.25 -10.15
N SER A 58 -14.79 -3.14 -9.98
CA SER A 58 -14.12 -1.95 -9.43
C SER A 58 -13.32 -1.16 -10.48
N GLY A 59 -13.29 -1.62 -11.74
CA GLY A 59 -12.45 -1.04 -12.81
C GLY A 59 -10.96 -1.35 -12.65
N GLY A 60 -10.61 -2.30 -11.78
CA GLY A 60 -9.23 -2.68 -11.46
C GLY A 60 -8.42 -1.55 -10.83
N GLN A 61 -7.10 -1.69 -10.94
CA GLN A 61 -6.16 -0.71 -10.38
C GLN A 61 -6.17 0.65 -11.11
N ASP A 62 -6.82 0.75 -12.26
CA ASP A 62 -7.09 2.03 -12.95
C ASP A 62 -8.49 2.57 -12.65
N GLY A 63 -9.28 1.86 -11.84
CA GLY A 63 -10.63 2.23 -11.42
C GLY A 63 -10.69 2.72 -9.97
N ILE A 64 -11.77 2.35 -9.28
CA ILE A 64 -12.03 2.76 -7.88
C ILE A 64 -11.43 1.81 -6.84
N GLN A 65 -10.74 0.76 -7.27
CA GLN A 65 -10.14 -0.19 -6.35
C GLN A 65 -9.07 0.47 -5.48
N ASP A 66 -8.98 0.08 -4.22
CA ASP A 66 -7.89 0.46 -3.33
C ASP A 66 -6.52 0.12 -3.91
N GLN A 67 -5.55 0.97 -3.61
CA GLN A 67 -4.16 0.82 -4.04
C GLN A 67 -3.26 0.52 -2.84
N VAL A 68 -2.12 -0.14 -3.10
CA VAL A 68 -1.13 -0.45 -2.07
C VAL A 68 0.21 0.17 -2.45
N TYR A 69 0.81 0.84 -1.48
CA TYR A 69 2.11 1.48 -1.60
C TYR A 69 3.09 0.90 -0.58
N VAL A 70 4.33 0.73 -1.02
CA VAL A 70 5.47 0.54 -0.14
C VAL A 70 6.12 1.90 0.08
N ARG A 71 6.28 2.25 1.35
CA ARG A 71 6.92 3.49 1.76
C ARG A 71 8.26 3.18 2.41
N GLY A 72 9.23 4.05 2.20
CA GLY A 72 10.59 3.84 2.67
C GLY A 72 11.08 4.95 3.62
N PRO A 73 12.15 4.66 4.38
CA PRO A 73 12.65 5.54 5.43
C PRO A 73 13.27 6.85 4.91
N GLU A 74 13.56 6.94 3.61
CA GLU A 74 14.11 8.15 2.97
C GLU A 74 13.06 8.84 2.09
N GLY A 75 11.77 8.55 2.31
CA GLY A 75 10.66 9.17 1.59
C GLY A 75 10.27 8.45 0.30
N GLN A 76 10.73 7.21 0.09
CA GLN A 76 10.30 6.41 -1.06
C GLN A 76 8.79 6.17 -1.03
N ASN A 77 8.18 6.18 -2.22
CA ASN A 77 6.77 5.87 -2.43
C ASN A 77 6.63 4.98 -3.67
N ILE A 78 6.39 3.69 -3.48
CA ILE A 78 6.40 2.70 -4.55
C ILE A 78 5.00 2.11 -4.65
N ARG A 79 4.30 2.42 -5.74
CA ARG A 79 3.01 1.81 -6.04
C ARG A 79 3.22 0.35 -6.43
N ILE A 80 2.40 -0.53 -5.88
CA ILE A 80 2.42 -1.95 -6.16
C ILE A 80 1.30 -2.26 -7.15
N LEU A 81 1.67 -2.92 -8.24
CA LEU A 81 0.76 -3.30 -9.30
C LEU A 81 0.51 -4.83 -9.28
N PRO A 82 -0.59 -5.29 -9.89
CA PRO A 82 -0.86 -6.72 -10.05
C PRO A 82 0.28 -7.41 -10.80
N ASP A 83 0.49 -8.69 -10.51
CA ASP A 83 1.37 -9.49 -11.35
C ASP A 83 0.71 -9.61 -12.75
N ALA A 84 1.52 -9.50 -13.82
CA ALA A 84 1.04 -9.57 -15.22
C ALA A 84 0.61 -10.98 -15.63
#